data_AF-M1K931-F1
#
_entry.id   AF-M1K931-F1
#
_cell.length_a   1.000
_cell.length_b   1.000
_cell.length_c   1.000
_cell.angle_alpha   90.00
_cell.angle_beta   90.00
_cell.angle_gamma   90.00
#
_symmetry.space_group_name_H-M   'P 1'
#
loop_
_entity.id
_entity.type
_entity.pdbx_description
1 polymer ?
#
loop_
_entity_poly.entity_id
_entity_poly.type
_entity_poly.pdbx_seq_one_letter_code
_entity_poly.pdbx_strand_id
1 'polypeptide(L)'
;MEETKALLQDLCEKFKNPIEKNILLALNSQRREERLKMETVTKALQENVQLFKKKNMQLEAEVRKYSYTHSKKNDAFMEINNEKLRLAKKIVELEDENEKIKANIITTDKAIQEKEERLRSLSRPSFNEIYLEIVKGFGIEFLEGDGKKYCRIRNKKMNDVFTVDISSGPSMFEITNAIWEKI
;
A
#
# COMPACT_ATOMS: atom_id res chain seq x y z
N MET A 1 -17.89 29.93 76.83
CA MET A 1 -18.41 31.27 76.48
C MET A 1 -19.22 31.90 77.61
N GLU A 2 -19.95 31.11 78.42
CA GLU A 2 -20.72 31.62 79.57
C GLU A 2 -19.84 32.07 80.73
N GLU A 3 -18.78 31.32 81.09
CA GLU A 3 -17.84 31.72 82.15
C GLU A 3 -17.15 33.06 81.87
N THR A 4 -16.79 33.33 80.61
CA THR A 4 -16.17 34.60 80.21
C THR A 4 -17.16 35.77 80.24
N LYS A 5 -18.46 35.51 80.06
CA LYS A 5 -19.52 36.53 80.24
C LYS A 5 -19.72 36.83 81.72
N ALA A 6 -19.73 35.80 82.57
CA ALA A 6 -19.86 35.95 84.03
C ALA A 6 -18.68 36.73 84.63
N LEU A 7 -17.45 36.41 84.24
CA LEU A 7 -16.24 37.12 84.67
C LEU A 7 -16.22 38.60 84.23
N LEU A 8 -16.73 38.92 83.05
CA LEU A 8 -16.82 40.29 82.55
C LEU A 8 -17.89 41.10 83.30
N GLN A 9 -18.98 40.46 83.70
CA GLN A 9 -20.05 41.08 84.46
C GLN A 9 -19.59 41.41 85.88
N ASP A 10 -18.89 40.47 86.53
CA ASP A 10 -18.23 40.67 87.84
C ASP A 10 -17.13 41.76 87.78
N LEU A 11 -16.38 41.86 86.67
CA LEU A 11 -15.40 42.94 86.47
C LEU A 11 -16.08 44.30 86.31
N CYS A 12 -17.17 44.38 85.52
CA CYS A 12 -17.93 45.62 85.29
C CYS A 12 -18.64 46.14 86.54
N GLU A 13 -18.93 45.28 87.51
CA GLU A 13 -19.52 45.64 88.81
C GLU A 13 -18.48 46.19 89.80
N LYS A 14 -17.19 45.86 89.63
CA LYS A 14 -16.10 46.34 90.49
C LYS A 14 -15.59 47.75 90.13
N PHE A 15 -15.89 48.24 88.92
CA PHE A 15 -15.54 49.61 88.51
C PHE A 15 -16.57 50.63 89.02
N LYS A 16 -16.14 51.50 89.94
CA LYS A 16 -16.96 52.61 90.48
C LYS A 16 -17.01 53.84 89.56
N ASN A 17 -16.12 53.92 88.57
CA ASN A 17 -16.06 55.00 87.59
C ASN A 17 -16.96 54.68 86.38
N PRO A 18 -18.04 55.43 86.15
CA PRO A 18 -18.99 55.15 85.06
C PRO A 18 -18.35 55.28 83.66
N ILE A 19 -17.28 56.06 83.51
CA ILE A 19 -16.58 56.24 82.23
C ILE A 19 -15.83 54.95 81.87
N GLU A 20 -15.10 54.36 82.82
CA GLU A 20 -14.33 53.12 82.61
C GLU A 20 -15.23 51.92 82.33
N LYS A 21 -16.39 51.85 82.98
CA LYS A 21 -17.41 50.82 82.72
C LYS A 21 -17.97 50.92 81.30
N ASN A 22 -18.24 52.13 80.81
CA ASN A 22 -18.71 52.35 79.44
C ASN A 22 -17.63 52.01 78.40
N ILE A 23 -16.36 52.33 78.67
CA ILE A 23 -15.24 51.95 77.80
C ILE A 23 -15.10 50.41 77.70
N LEU A 24 -15.19 49.69 78.82
CA LEU A 24 -15.14 48.23 78.85
C LEU A 24 -16.30 47.58 78.07
N LEU A 25 -17.52 48.10 78.20
CA LEU A 25 -18.67 47.62 77.43
C LEU A 25 -18.50 47.90 75.93
N ALA A 26 -18.01 49.08 75.55
CA ALA A 26 -17.73 49.43 74.16
C ALA A 26 -16.66 48.53 73.55
N LEU A 27 -15.55 48.28 74.25
CA LEU A 27 -14.48 47.37 73.82
C LEU A 27 -14.96 45.92 73.64
N ASN A 28 -15.83 45.43 74.53
CA ASN A 28 -16.40 44.09 74.39
C ASN A 28 -17.38 43.99 73.20
N SER A 29 -18.16 45.04 72.96
CA SER A 29 -19.03 45.15 71.78
C SER A 29 -18.21 45.13 70.49
N GLN A 30 -17.17 45.97 70.42
CA GLN A 30 -16.25 46.02 69.28
C GLN A 30 -15.56 44.66 69.05
N ARG A 31 -15.08 44.01 70.11
CA ARG A 31 -14.46 42.67 70.01
C ARG A 31 -15.44 41.61 69.49
N ARG A 32 -16.71 41.67 69.88
CA ARG A 32 -17.75 40.76 69.35
C ARG A 32 -18.03 41.03 67.89
N GLU A 33 -18.13 42.29 67.50
CA GLU A 33 -18.36 42.69 66.11
C GLU A 33 -17.19 42.27 65.21
N GLU A 34 -15.95 42.49 65.65
CA GLU A 34 -14.74 42.06 64.94
C GLU A 34 -14.67 40.54 64.80
N ARG A 35 -14.99 39.78 65.86
CA ARG A 35 -15.08 38.31 65.78
C ARG A 35 -16.13 37.85 64.78
N LEU A 36 -17.31 38.48 64.77
CA LEU A 36 -18.40 38.10 63.87
C LEU A 36 -18.06 38.44 62.40
N LYS A 37 -17.39 39.57 62.15
CA LYS A 37 -16.81 39.91 60.84
C LYS A 37 -15.78 38.87 60.41
N MET A 38 -14.85 38.50 61.31
CA MET A 38 -13.80 37.51 61.02
C MET A 38 -14.39 36.12 60.73
N GLU A 39 -15.41 35.69 61.48
CA GLU A 39 -16.10 34.42 61.26
C GLU A 39 -16.82 34.40 59.91
N THR A 40 -17.49 35.50 59.54
CA THR A 40 -18.16 35.65 58.25
C THR A 40 -17.17 35.57 57.08
N VAL A 41 -16.04 36.29 57.19
CA VAL A 41 -14.98 36.26 56.17
C VAL A 41 -14.34 34.87 56.07
N THR A 42 -14.08 34.21 57.20
CA THR A 42 -13.48 32.87 57.23
C THR A 42 -14.41 31.84 56.57
N LYS A 43 -15.72 31.92 56.86
CA LYS A 43 -16.72 31.05 56.24
C LYS A 43 -16.80 31.26 54.73
N ALA A 44 -16.85 32.52 54.28
CA ALA A 44 -16.85 32.84 52.84
C ALA A 44 -15.58 32.34 52.13
N LEU A 45 -14.40 32.49 52.77
CA LEU A 45 -13.15 31.94 52.26
C LEU A 45 -13.19 30.41 52.16
N GLN A 46 -13.73 29.73 53.17
CA GLN A 46 -13.86 28.27 53.19
C GLN A 46 -14.77 27.77 52.07
N GLU A 47 -15.91 28.42 51.86
CA GLU A 47 -16.84 28.13 50.76
C GLU A 47 -16.17 28.35 49.39
N ASN A 48 -15.43 29.46 49.22
CA ASN A 48 -14.67 29.74 48.00
C ASN A 48 -13.58 28.69 47.74
N VAL A 49 -12.84 28.26 48.77
CA VAL A 49 -11.82 27.21 48.63
C VAL A 49 -12.45 25.89 48.18
N GLN A 50 -13.61 25.52 48.73
CA GLN A 50 -14.33 24.33 48.29
C GLN A 50 -14.80 24.45 46.83
N LEU A 51 -15.32 25.62 46.45
CA LEU A 51 -15.72 25.90 45.07
C LEU A 51 -14.53 25.79 44.10
N PHE A 52 -13.39 26.38 44.44
CA PHE A 52 -12.18 26.31 43.62
C PHE A 52 -11.64 24.87 43.51
N LYS A 53 -11.65 24.11 44.61
CA LYS A 53 -11.29 22.68 44.55
C LYS A 53 -12.18 21.91 43.59
N LYS A 54 -13.49 22.14 43.62
CA LYS A 54 -14.45 21.51 42.70
C LYS A 54 -14.17 21.88 41.24
N LYS A 55 -13.93 23.17 40.97
CA LYS A 55 -13.59 23.65 39.62
C LYS A 55 -12.26 23.07 39.12
N ASN A 56 -11.25 23.00 39.97
CA ASN A 56 -9.96 22.39 39.60
C ASN A 56 -10.13 20.92 39.25
N MET A 57 -10.88 20.14 40.04
CA MET A 57 -11.15 18.74 39.70
C MET A 57 -11.90 18.59 38.36
N GLN A 58 -12.84 19.48 38.05
CA GLN A 58 -13.54 19.48 36.77
C GLN A 58 -12.59 19.78 35.60
N LEU A 59 -11.76 20.82 35.74
CA LEU A 59 -10.77 21.19 34.72
C LEU A 59 -9.74 20.08 34.51
N GLU A 60 -9.26 19.44 35.57
CA GLU A 60 -8.35 18.29 35.47
C GLU A 60 -8.98 17.12 34.71
N ALA A 61 -10.26 16.82 34.97
CA ALA A 61 -10.99 15.79 34.25
C ALA A 61 -11.16 16.14 32.77
N GLU A 62 -11.46 17.39 32.45
CA GLU A 62 -11.55 17.87 31.06
C GLU A 62 -10.19 17.77 30.35
N VAL A 63 -9.11 18.21 30.98
CA VAL A 63 -7.74 18.10 30.43
C VAL A 63 -7.41 16.64 30.13
N ARG A 64 -7.70 15.71 31.05
CA ARG A 64 -7.49 14.27 30.80
C ARG A 64 -8.31 13.76 29.62
N LYS A 65 -9.59 14.16 29.54
CA LYS A 65 -10.48 13.80 28.42
C LYS A 65 -9.96 14.33 27.08
N TYR A 66 -9.52 15.58 27.03
CA TYR A 66 -8.94 16.17 25.83
C TYR A 66 -7.64 15.48 25.44
N SER A 67 -6.75 15.23 26.40
CA SER A 67 -5.48 14.51 26.16
C SER A 67 -5.73 13.11 25.58
N TYR A 68 -6.66 12.35 26.15
CA TYR A 68 -7.02 11.03 25.63
C TYR A 68 -7.60 11.09 24.21
N THR A 69 -8.50 12.04 23.97
CA THR A 69 -9.12 12.23 22.65
C THR A 69 -8.09 12.65 21.61
N HIS A 70 -7.14 13.51 21.99
CA HIS A 70 -6.03 13.94 21.14
C HIS A 70 -5.12 12.76 20.78
N SER A 71 -4.75 11.93 21.76
CA SER A 71 -3.96 10.71 21.51
C SER A 71 -4.65 9.81 20.51
N LYS A 72 -5.94 9.49 20.71
CA LYS A 72 -6.70 8.64 19.80
C LYS A 72 -6.77 9.19 18.38
N LYS A 73 -6.94 10.52 18.24
CA LYS A 73 -6.92 11.18 16.92
C LYS A 73 -5.54 11.11 16.26
N ASN A 74 -4.48 11.26 17.05
CA ASN A 74 -3.11 11.16 16.56
C ASN A 74 -2.80 9.75 16.06
N ASP A 75 -3.23 8.71 16.77
CA ASP A 75 -3.04 7.32 16.36
C ASP A 75 -3.77 7.03 15.04
N ALA A 76 -5.03 7.47 14.91
CA ALA A 76 -5.79 7.36 13.67
C ALA A 76 -5.15 8.14 12.51
N PHE A 77 -4.60 9.33 12.80
CA PHE A 77 -3.88 10.11 11.80
C PHE A 77 -2.63 9.39 11.30
N MET A 78 -1.86 8.77 12.20
CA MET A 78 -0.68 7.99 11.85
C MET A 78 -1.03 6.77 11.00
N GLU A 79 -2.11 6.07 11.33
CA GLU A 79 -2.61 4.93 10.55
C GLU A 79 -2.97 5.35 9.13
N ILE A 80 -3.78 6.40 8.97
CA ILE A 80 -4.18 6.95 7.67
C ILE A 80 -2.95 7.41 6.87
N ASN A 81 -1.99 8.07 7.53
CA ASN A 81 -0.80 8.57 6.86
C ASN A 81 0.11 7.42 6.36
N ASN A 82 0.23 6.34 7.14
CA ASN A 82 0.95 5.14 6.73
C ASN A 82 0.26 4.45 5.55
N GLU A 83 -1.08 4.36 5.57
CA GLU A 83 -1.85 3.83 4.45
C GLU A 83 -1.68 4.68 3.18
N LYS A 84 -1.76 6.01 3.31
CA LYS A 84 -1.51 6.95 2.21
C LYS A 84 -0.13 6.73 1.58
N LEU A 85 0.91 6.58 2.41
CA LEU A 85 2.26 6.31 1.92
C LEU A 85 2.35 4.95 1.22
N ARG A 86 1.71 3.91 1.75
CA ARG A 86 1.65 2.59 1.13
C ARG A 86 0.98 2.64 -0.24
N LEU A 87 -0.15 3.33 -0.35
CA LEU A 87 -0.88 3.49 -1.60
C LEU A 87 -0.06 4.30 -2.62
N ALA A 88 0.60 5.38 -2.18
CA ALA A 88 1.46 6.17 -3.06
C ALA A 88 2.61 5.34 -3.64
N LYS A 89 3.27 4.51 -2.83
CA LYS A 89 4.28 3.55 -3.32
C LYS A 89 3.69 2.58 -4.34
N LYS A 90 2.48 2.05 -4.06
CA LYS A 90 1.83 1.12 -4.97
C LYS A 90 1.47 1.74 -6.31
N ILE A 91 1.09 3.02 -6.33
CA ILE A 91 0.82 3.75 -7.58
C ILE A 91 2.09 3.82 -8.42
N VAL A 92 3.23 4.23 -7.83
CA VAL A 92 4.51 4.30 -8.54
C VAL A 92 4.92 2.94 -9.10
N GLU A 93 4.80 1.87 -8.32
CA GLU A 93 5.08 0.50 -8.80
C GLU A 93 4.20 0.12 -10.01
N LEU A 94 2.91 0.44 -9.96
CA LEU A 94 1.97 0.14 -11.04
C LEU A 94 2.23 1.00 -12.28
N GLU A 95 2.65 2.25 -12.11
CA GLU A 95 3.07 3.11 -13.22
C GLU A 95 4.30 2.54 -13.93
N ASP A 96 5.31 2.10 -13.17
CA ASP A 96 6.51 1.42 -13.69
C ASP A 96 6.17 0.11 -14.42
N GLU A 97 5.27 -0.71 -13.86
CA GLU A 97 4.78 -1.93 -14.51
C GLU A 97 4.04 -1.61 -15.82
N ASN A 98 3.23 -0.57 -15.84
CA ASN A 98 2.48 -0.15 -17.02
C ASN A 98 3.42 0.35 -18.13
N GLU A 99 4.45 1.13 -17.78
CA GLU A 99 5.52 1.53 -18.71
C GLU A 99 6.22 0.31 -19.34
N LYS A 100 6.59 -0.68 -18.52
CA LYS A 100 7.20 -1.93 -19.01
C LYS A 100 6.27 -2.69 -19.96
N ILE A 101 4.99 -2.79 -19.62
CA ILE A 101 3.99 -3.47 -20.46
C ILE A 101 3.86 -2.73 -21.81
N LYS A 102 3.78 -1.40 -21.81
CA LYS A 102 3.74 -0.61 -23.05
C LYS A 102 4.97 -0.84 -23.92
N ALA A 103 6.17 -0.86 -23.33
CA ALA A 103 7.40 -1.16 -24.07
C ALA A 103 7.37 -2.58 -24.67
N ASN A 104 6.86 -3.56 -23.92
CA ASN A 104 6.72 -4.94 -24.39
C ASN A 104 5.70 -5.06 -25.53
N ILE A 105 4.59 -4.33 -25.48
CA ILE A 105 3.60 -4.28 -26.58
C ILE A 105 4.28 -3.77 -27.85
N ILE A 106 4.98 -2.64 -27.78
CA ILE A 106 5.68 -2.07 -28.95
C ILE A 106 6.69 -3.07 -29.53
N THR A 107 7.44 -3.76 -28.66
CA THR A 107 8.43 -4.75 -29.08
C THR A 107 7.76 -5.96 -29.75
N THR A 108 6.63 -6.41 -29.21
CA THR A 108 5.86 -7.53 -29.74
C THR A 108 5.22 -7.18 -31.07
N ASP A 109 4.66 -5.97 -31.21
CA ASP A 109 4.07 -5.50 -32.46
C ASP A 109 5.11 -5.41 -33.59
N LYS A 110 6.32 -4.94 -33.29
CA LYS A 110 7.43 -4.97 -34.26
C LYS A 110 7.78 -6.39 -34.68
N ALA A 111 7.86 -7.32 -33.73
CA ALA A 111 8.14 -8.72 -34.05
C ALA A 111 7.03 -9.35 -34.90
N ILE A 112 5.76 -9.00 -34.65
CA ILE A 112 4.63 -9.42 -35.50
C ILE A 112 4.80 -8.87 -36.92
N GLN A 113 5.07 -7.58 -37.07
CA GLN A 113 5.26 -6.96 -38.38
C GLN A 113 6.40 -7.60 -39.18
N GLU A 114 7.55 -7.84 -38.55
CA GLU A 114 8.69 -8.53 -39.17
C GLU A 114 8.33 -9.95 -39.62
N LYS A 115 7.59 -10.69 -38.79
CA LYS A 115 7.13 -12.05 -39.13
C LYS A 115 6.12 -12.04 -40.26
N GLU A 116 5.18 -11.11 -40.26
CA GLU A 116 4.21 -10.94 -41.35
C GLU A 116 4.88 -10.55 -42.67
N GLU A 117 5.86 -9.65 -42.63
CA GLU A 117 6.63 -9.27 -43.81
C GLU A 117 7.42 -10.46 -44.35
N ARG A 118 8.06 -11.24 -43.47
CA ARG A 118 8.71 -12.50 -43.87
C ARG A 118 7.70 -13.48 -44.48
N LEU A 119 6.50 -13.58 -43.93
CA LEU A 119 5.45 -14.47 -44.43
C LEU A 119 4.90 -14.00 -45.79
N ARG A 120 4.81 -12.68 -46.01
CA ARG A 120 4.50 -12.08 -47.32
C ARG A 120 5.62 -12.31 -48.34
N SER A 121 6.88 -12.29 -47.91
CA SER A 121 8.04 -12.53 -48.77
C SER A 121 8.22 -13.99 -49.16
N LEU A 122 7.67 -14.91 -48.36
CA LEU A 122 7.58 -16.32 -48.71
C LEU A 122 6.55 -16.46 -49.83
N SER A 123 7.01 -16.59 -51.07
CA SER A 123 6.15 -16.92 -52.21
C SER A 123 5.40 -18.21 -51.91
N ARG A 124 4.12 -18.27 -52.31
CA ARG A 124 3.39 -19.55 -52.34
C ARG A 124 4.22 -20.52 -53.17
N PRO A 125 4.54 -21.72 -52.65
CA PRO A 125 5.27 -22.70 -53.43
C PRO A 125 4.43 -23.03 -54.67
N SER A 126 5.09 -23.05 -55.81
CA SER A 126 4.50 -23.50 -57.07
C SER A 126 4.03 -24.95 -56.94
N PHE A 127 3.09 -25.36 -57.79
CA PHE A 127 2.65 -26.74 -57.87
C PHE A 127 3.84 -27.72 -57.99
N ASN A 128 4.88 -27.33 -58.76
CA ASN A 128 6.07 -28.13 -58.95
C ASN A 128 6.90 -28.27 -57.66
N GLU A 129 7.06 -27.20 -56.88
CA GLU A 129 7.78 -27.27 -55.60
C GLU A 129 7.04 -28.14 -54.59
N ILE A 130 5.71 -28.03 -54.52
CA ILE A 130 4.88 -28.90 -53.67
C ILE A 130 5.01 -30.36 -54.12
N TYR A 131 4.93 -30.61 -55.43
CA TYR A 131 5.04 -31.95 -55.99
C TYR A 131 6.41 -32.58 -55.70
N LEU A 132 7.51 -31.83 -55.88
CA LEU A 132 8.85 -32.28 -55.55
C LEU A 132 9.00 -32.63 -54.07
N GLU A 133 8.38 -31.86 -53.18
CA GLU A 133 8.45 -32.14 -51.73
C GLU A 133 7.63 -33.37 -51.34
N ILE A 134 6.49 -33.59 -51.99
CA ILE A 134 5.72 -34.84 -51.87
C ILE A 134 6.56 -36.02 -52.34
N VAL A 135 7.24 -35.90 -53.49
CA VAL A 135 8.12 -36.93 -54.06
C VAL A 135 9.31 -37.25 -53.13
N LYS A 136 9.89 -36.25 -52.45
CA LYS A 136 10.87 -36.49 -51.36
C LYS A 136 10.29 -37.27 -50.19
N GLY A 137 9.01 -37.04 -49.84
CA GLY A 137 8.28 -37.83 -48.85
C GLY A 137 8.18 -39.32 -49.20
N PHE A 138 8.16 -39.65 -50.50
CA PHE A 138 8.25 -41.02 -51.01
C PHE A 138 9.69 -41.57 -51.06
N GLY A 139 10.67 -40.82 -50.57
CA GLY A 139 12.07 -41.22 -50.50
C GLY A 139 12.85 -40.94 -51.78
N ILE A 140 12.31 -40.18 -52.73
CA ILE A 140 12.93 -39.86 -54.02
C ILE A 140 13.47 -38.43 -53.98
N GLU A 141 14.77 -38.25 -54.20
CA GLU A 141 15.44 -36.96 -54.11
C GLU A 141 16.35 -36.73 -55.31
N PHE A 142 16.16 -35.59 -55.99
CA PHE A 142 16.98 -35.20 -57.13
C PHE A 142 18.15 -34.34 -56.63
N LEU A 143 19.37 -34.77 -56.93
CA LEU A 143 20.62 -34.13 -56.53
C LEU A 143 21.40 -33.69 -57.77
N GLU A 144 22.04 -32.53 -57.69
CA GLU A 144 22.93 -32.01 -58.74
C GLU A 144 24.31 -31.76 -58.12
N GLY A 145 25.35 -32.33 -58.72
CA GLY A 145 26.73 -32.24 -58.23
C GLY A 145 27.73 -32.59 -59.34
N ASP A 146 28.87 -31.89 -59.39
CA ASP A 146 29.97 -32.09 -60.35
C ASP A 146 29.53 -32.20 -61.82
N GLY A 147 28.55 -31.37 -62.23
CA GLY A 147 28.05 -31.33 -63.61
C GLY A 147 27.18 -32.52 -64.02
N LYS A 148 26.77 -33.37 -63.06
CA LYS A 148 25.88 -34.52 -63.25
C LYS A 148 24.64 -34.41 -62.37
N LYS A 149 23.54 -34.98 -62.85
CA LYS A 149 22.26 -35.03 -62.16
C LYS A 149 21.96 -36.45 -61.75
N TYR A 150 21.55 -36.64 -60.49
CA TYR A 150 21.26 -37.94 -59.91
C TYR A 150 19.89 -37.96 -59.24
N CYS A 151 19.23 -39.11 -59.27
CA CYS A 151 18.02 -39.39 -58.51
C CYS A 151 18.35 -40.42 -57.42
N ARG A 152 18.25 -40.02 -56.15
CA ARG A 152 18.44 -40.87 -54.98
C ARG A 152 17.10 -41.41 -54.50
N ILE A 153 16.96 -42.72 -54.37
CA ILE A 153 15.73 -43.39 -53.97
C ILE A 153 16.00 -44.21 -52.71
N ARG A 154 15.32 -43.88 -51.62
CA ARG A 154 15.35 -44.63 -50.37
C ARG A 154 14.18 -45.62 -50.33
N ASN A 155 14.46 -46.89 -50.59
CA ASN A 155 13.45 -47.93 -50.56
C ASN A 155 13.33 -48.53 -49.15
N LYS A 156 12.20 -48.29 -48.49
CA LYS A 156 11.95 -48.82 -47.13
C LYS A 156 11.76 -50.34 -47.11
N LYS A 157 11.29 -50.95 -48.18
CA LYS A 157 11.07 -52.41 -48.27
C LYS A 157 12.39 -53.16 -48.46
N MET A 158 13.29 -52.59 -49.26
CA MET A 158 14.62 -53.17 -49.50
C MET A 158 15.66 -52.73 -48.46
N ASN A 159 15.32 -51.75 -47.61
CA ASN A 159 16.21 -51.15 -46.61
C ASN A 159 17.54 -50.65 -47.21
N ASP A 160 17.47 -50.03 -48.39
CA ASP A 160 18.64 -49.60 -49.15
C ASP A 160 18.41 -48.24 -49.84
N VAL A 161 19.49 -47.62 -50.30
CA VAL A 161 19.49 -46.32 -50.99
C VAL A 161 20.11 -46.48 -52.37
N PHE A 162 19.29 -46.33 -53.40
CA PHE A 162 19.72 -46.39 -54.80
C PHE A 162 20.03 -45.00 -55.33
N THR A 163 21.02 -44.89 -56.22
CA THR A 163 21.34 -43.64 -56.93
C THR A 163 21.33 -43.92 -58.43
N VAL A 164 20.46 -43.25 -59.16
CA VAL A 164 20.29 -43.38 -60.62
C VAL A 164 20.85 -42.12 -61.28
N ASP A 165 21.74 -42.26 -62.25
CA ASP A 165 22.23 -41.13 -63.06
C ASP A 165 21.14 -40.72 -64.06
N ILE A 166 20.77 -39.44 -64.04
CA ILE A 166 19.73 -38.84 -64.90
C ILE A 166 20.34 -37.78 -65.83
N SER A 167 21.66 -37.77 -65.99
CA SER A 167 22.38 -36.90 -66.92
C SER A 167 22.09 -37.28 -68.38
N SER A 168 22.43 -36.40 -69.32
CA SER A 168 21.98 -36.32 -70.72
C SER A 168 22.30 -37.50 -71.69
N GLY A 169 22.34 -38.74 -71.22
CA GLY A 169 22.68 -39.95 -72.00
C GLY A 169 21.51 -40.90 -72.26
N PRO A 170 20.77 -41.39 -71.25
CA PRO A 170 19.69 -42.35 -71.41
C PRO A 170 18.36 -41.68 -71.81
N SER A 171 17.46 -42.44 -72.44
CA SER A 171 16.12 -41.95 -72.76
C SER A 171 15.28 -41.76 -71.49
N MET A 172 14.33 -40.82 -71.50
CA MET A 172 13.42 -40.60 -70.37
C MET A 172 12.66 -41.87 -69.96
N PHE A 173 12.38 -42.77 -70.90
CA PHE A 173 11.73 -44.05 -70.63
C PHE A 173 12.61 -44.98 -69.79
N GLU A 174 13.89 -45.12 -70.14
CA GLU A 174 14.85 -45.94 -69.40
C GLU A 174 15.09 -45.41 -67.99
N ILE A 175 15.22 -44.09 -67.85
CA ILE A 175 15.37 -43.42 -66.55
C ILE A 175 14.14 -43.66 -65.68
N THR A 176 12.94 -43.51 -66.24
CA THR A 176 11.68 -43.70 -65.49
C THR A 176 11.51 -45.13 -65.01
N ASN A 177 11.83 -46.12 -65.85
CA ASN A 177 11.78 -47.54 -65.45
C ASN A 177 12.81 -47.86 -64.37
N ALA A 178 14.05 -47.38 -64.50
CA ALA A 178 15.10 -47.58 -63.51
C ALA A 178 14.74 -46.97 -62.15
N ILE A 179 14.02 -45.84 -62.14
CA ILE A 179 13.48 -45.24 -60.91
C ILE A 179 12.32 -46.08 -60.37
N TRP A 180 11.35 -46.46 -61.22
CA TRP A 180 10.15 -47.19 -60.80
C TRP A 180 10.43 -48.56 -60.20
N GLU A 181 11.43 -49.28 -60.73
CA GLU A 181 11.87 -50.57 -60.19
C GLU A 181 12.48 -50.48 -58.78
N LYS A 182 12.87 -49.27 -58.35
CA LYS A 182 13.61 -49.03 -57.09
C LYS A 182 12.78 -48.32 -56.01
N ILE A 183 11.55 -47.90 -56.30
CA ILE A 183 10.57 -47.34 -55.35
C ILE A 183 9.92 -48.46 -54.52
#